data_AF-A0AA87J3M9-F1
#
_entry.id   AF-A0AA87J3M9-F1
#
_cell.length_a   1.000
_cell.length_b   1.000
_cell.length_c   1.000
_cell.angle_alpha   90.00
_cell.angle_beta   90.00
_cell.angle_gamma   90.00
#
_symmetry.space_group_name_H-M   'P 1'
#
loop_
_entity.id
_entity.type
_entity.pdbx_description
1 polymer ?
#
loop_
_entity_poly.entity_id
_entity_poly.type
_entity_poly.pdbx_seq_one_letter_code
_entity_poly.pdbx_strand_id
1 'polypeptide(L)'
;MDPVSFLGLVAAIITIADAIEKRLGKTPEPNELASAYMAEIDAGRRVPMPGVTQEDITRIAEQYISIKNFNGPFIDRIKRYCIQTYQDAIDNNPNDRELDDAYRHAQQCVCRNIGMARRHLSPGGTGWDDFSEWFDQFNCLDRI
;
A
#
# COMPACT_ATOMS: atom_id res chain seq x y z
N MET A 1 8.55 -10.83 0.79
CA MET A 1 8.46 -9.85 1.90
C MET A 1 7.46 -10.39 2.91
N ASP A 2 7.61 -10.15 4.21
CA ASP A 2 6.55 -10.52 5.14
C ASP A 2 5.34 -9.59 4.97
N PRO A 3 4.11 -10.04 5.30
CA PRO A 3 2.90 -9.26 5.07
C PRO A 3 2.81 -7.93 5.83
N VAL A 4 3.52 -7.78 6.97
CA VAL A 4 3.55 -6.54 7.76
C VAL A 4 4.43 -5.50 7.08
N SER A 5 5.65 -5.89 6.68
CA SER A 5 6.53 -5.03 5.90
C SER A 5 5.89 -4.62 4.57
N PHE A 6 5.16 -5.54 3.92
CA PHE A 6 4.43 -5.25 2.68
C PHE A 6 3.32 -4.21 2.90
N LEU A 7 2.48 -4.36 3.94
CA LEU A 7 1.47 -3.36 4.29
C LEU A 7 2.10 -2.00 4.61
N GLY A 8 3.17 -2.00 5.40
CA GLY A 8 3.90 -0.79 5.75
C GLY A 8 4.42 -0.05 4.52
N LEU A 9 4.99 -0.78 3.56
CA LEU A 9 5.53 -0.21 2.33
C LEU A 9 4.42 0.31 1.40
N VAL A 10 3.35 -0.46 1.21
CA VAL A 10 2.15 -0.01 0.45
C VAL A 10 1.57 1.26 1.07
N ALA A 11 1.41 1.29 2.40
CA ALA A 11 0.92 2.45 3.13
C ALA A 11 1.83 3.69 2.93
N ALA A 12 3.15 3.49 2.99
CA ALA A 12 4.11 4.55 2.76
C ALA A 12 4.03 5.13 1.35
N ILE A 13 4.00 4.25 0.34
CA ILE A 13 3.91 4.64 -1.08
C ILE A 13 2.63 5.43 -1.34
N ILE A 14 1.48 4.96 -0.82
CA ILE A 14 0.20 5.64 -0.97
C ILE A 14 0.21 7.04 -0.32
N THR A 15 0.81 7.19 0.86
CA THR A 15 0.92 8.48 1.55
C THR A 15 1.84 9.45 0.80
N ILE A 16 3.00 8.97 0.33
CA ILE A 16 3.95 9.79 -0.44
C ILE A 16 3.32 10.22 -1.76
N ALA A 17 2.65 9.31 -2.46
CA ALA A 17 1.97 9.61 -3.71
C ALA A 17 0.91 10.70 -3.55
N ASP A 18 0.07 10.60 -2.52
CA ASP A 18 -0.93 11.62 -2.21
C ASP A 18 -0.33 12.99 -1.92
N ALA A 19 0.79 13.03 -1.19
CA ALA A 19 1.50 14.28 -0.89
C ALA A 19 2.07 14.91 -2.17
N ILE A 20 2.64 14.10 -3.06
CA ILE A 20 3.17 14.57 -4.34
C ILE A 20 2.03 15.05 -5.26
N GLU A 21 0.93 14.32 -5.35
CA GLU A 21 -0.24 14.69 -6.17
C GLU A 21 -0.86 16.01 -5.72
N LYS A 22 -1.03 16.21 -4.41
CA LYS A 22 -1.51 17.48 -3.87
C LYS A 22 -0.60 18.65 -4.20
N ARG A 23 0.71 18.43 -4.29
CA ARG A 23 1.71 19.45 -4.60
C ARG A 23 1.82 19.73 -6.10
N LEU A 24 1.75 18.70 -6.94
CA LEU A 24 2.06 18.78 -8.38
C LEU A 24 0.82 18.77 -9.28
N GLY A 25 -0.35 18.37 -8.76
CA GLY A 25 -1.59 18.24 -9.53
C GLY A 25 -1.60 17.09 -10.54
N LYS A 26 -0.65 16.15 -10.45
CA LYS A 26 -0.55 14.96 -11.32
C LYS A 26 -0.11 13.73 -10.53
N THR A 27 -0.50 12.54 -11.02
CA THR A 27 0.03 11.26 -10.52
C THR A 27 1.56 11.22 -10.72
N PRO A 28 2.35 10.87 -9.68
CA PRO A 28 3.79 10.73 -9.81
C PRO A 28 4.17 9.47 -10.59
N GLU A 29 5.36 9.50 -11.19
CA GLU A 29 5.98 8.33 -11.82
C GLU A 29 6.56 7.38 -10.75
N PRO A 30 6.74 6.07 -11.06
CA PRO A 30 7.23 5.10 -10.06
C PRO A 30 8.59 5.49 -9.47
N ASN A 31 9.51 5.97 -10.31
CA ASN A 31 10.83 6.43 -9.88
C ASN A 31 10.78 7.68 -9.00
N GLU A 32 9.79 8.56 -9.20
CA GLU A 32 9.58 9.73 -8.33
C GLU A 32 9.14 9.28 -6.93
N LEU A 33 8.26 8.27 -6.85
CA LEU A 33 7.83 7.67 -5.58
C LEU A 33 8.97 6.98 -4.85
N ALA A 34 9.75 6.15 -5.56
CA ALA A 34 10.89 5.46 -4.97
C ALA A 34 11.94 6.44 -4.44
N SER A 35 12.26 7.48 -5.22
CA SER A 35 13.20 8.54 -4.80
C SER A 35 12.69 9.31 -3.58
N ALA A 36 11.39 9.65 -3.57
CA ALA A 36 10.79 10.33 -2.43
C ALA A 36 10.79 9.47 -1.16
N TYR A 37 10.54 8.16 -1.29
CA TYR A 37 10.62 7.22 -0.17
C TYR A 37 12.03 7.16 0.42
N MET A 38 13.07 7.06 -0.43
CA MET A 38 14.45 7.09 0.03
C MET A 38 14.82 8.43 0.68
N ALA A 39 14.35 9.55 0.15
CA ALA A 39 14.58 10.87 0.75
C ALA A 39 13.93 11.03 2.13
N GLU A 40 12.78 10.38 2.40
CA GLU A 40 12.18 10.33 3.74
C GLU A 40 13.04 9.54 4.73
N ILE A 41 13.70 8.47 4.27
CA ILE A 41 14.66 7.69 5.07
C ILE A 41 15.90 8.52 5.38
N ASP A 42 16.52 9.12 4.35
CA ASP A 42 17.75 9.90 4.51
C ASP A 42 17.53 11.12 5.42
N ALA A 43 16.33 11.70 5.41
CA ALA A 43 15.96 12.80 6.28
C ALA A 43 15.56 12.37 7.71
N GLY A 44 15.60 11.07 8.03
CA GLY A 44 15.20 10.54 9.33
C GLY A 44 13.70 10.65 9.64
N ARG A 45 12.87 10.93 8.63
CA ARG A 45 11.40 11.01 8.77
C ARG A 45 10.72 9.65 8.62
N ARG A 46 11.45 8.64 8.14
CA ARG A 46 10.98 7.26 8.02
C ARG A 46 12.08 6.29 8.45
N VAL A 47 11.69 5.27 9.21
CA VAL A 47 12.60 4.16 9.55
C VAL A 47 12.70 3.20 8.35
N PRO A 48 13.90 2.80 7.92
CA PRO A 48 14.06 1.78 6.90
C PRO A 48 13.39 0.47 7.34
N MET A 49 12.57 -0.13 6.48
CA MET A 49 12.01 -1.44 6.73
C MET A 49 13.08 -2.53 6.52
N PRO A 50 13.39 -3.37 7.52
CA PRO A 50 14.40 -4.40 7.38
C PRO A 50 14.08 -5.34 6.21
N GLY A 51 15.07 -5.58 5.33
CA GLY A 51 14.92 -6.50 4.19
C GLY A 51 14.15 -5.92 3.00
N VAL A 52 13.73 -4.65 3.03
CA VAL A 52 13.16 -3.95 1.87
C VAL A 52 14.29 -3.34 1.02
N THR A 53 14.30 -3.68 -0.26
CA THR A 53 15.27 -3.15 -1.24
C THR A 53 14.69 -1.99 -2.04
N GLN A 54 15.55 -1.27 -2.76
CA GLN A 54 15.10 -0.26 -3.73
C GLN A 54 14.22 -0.87 -4.84
N GLU A 55 14.54 -2.09 -5.28
CA GLU A 55 13.73 -2.82 -6.27
C GLU A 55 12.32 -3.11 -5.75
N ASP A 56 12.18 -3.48 -4.47
CA ASP A 56 10.87 -3.65 -3.84
C ASP A 56 10.04 -2.36 -3.82
N ILE A 57 10.69 -1.25 -3.49
CA ILE A 57 10.06 0.08 -3.44
C ILE A 57 9.56 0.46 -4.84
N THR A 58 10.40 0.29 -5.86
CA THR A 58 10.03 0.58 -7.26
C THR A 58 8.90 -0.32 -7.73
N ARG A 59 8.98 -1.63 -7.49
CA ARG A 59 7.92 -2.59 -7.86
C ARG A 59 6.58 -2.22 -7.25
N ILE A 60 6.54 -1.88 -5.95
CA ILE A 60 5.30 -1.49 -5.28
C ILE A 60 4.79 -0.13 -5.80
N ALA A 61 5.68 0.80 -6.15
CA ALA A 61 5.30 2.05 -6.77
C ALA A 61 4.65 1.83 -8.16
N GLU A 62 5.22 0.92 -8.97
CA GLU A 62 4.65 0.53 -10.27
C GLU A 62 3.26 -0.10 -10.12
N GLN A 63 3.11 -1.04 -9.19
CA GLN A 63 1.83 -1.68 -8.88
C GLN A 63 0.78 -0.65 -8.42
N TYR A 64 1.17 0.25 -7.51
CA TYR A 64 0.30 1.32 -7.03
C TYR A 64 -0.20 2.18 -8.20
N ILE A 65 0.69 2.62 -9.10
CA ILE A 65 0.34 3.46 -10.25
C ILE A 65 -0.54 2.70 -11.23
N SER A 66 -0.23 1.43 -11.52
CA SER A 66 -1.04 0.55 -12.36
C SER A 66 -2.47 0.41 -11.82
N ILE A 67 -2.60 0.05 -10.53
CA ILE A 67 -3.88 -0.08 -9.84
C ILE A 67 -4.63 1.25 -9.79
N LYS A 68 -3.94 2.37 -9.55
CA LYS A 68 -4.56 3.71 -9.51
C LYS A 68 -5.09 4.16 -10.86
N ASN A 69 -4.30 3.98 -11.92
CA ASN A 69 -4.71 4.33 -13.28
C ASN A 69 -5.89 3.49 -13.74
N PHE A 70 -5.93 2.22 -13.31
CA PHE A 70 -7.02 1.32 -13.59
C PHE A 70 -8.28 1.62 -12.73
N ASN A 71 -8.12 1.85 -11.43
CA ASN A 71 -9.21 2.03 -10.47
C ASN A 71 -8.80 2.95 -9.29
N GLY A 72 -8.64 4.25 -9.56
CA GLY A 72 -8.35 5.26 -8.55
C GLY A 72 -9.29 5.22 -7.32
N PRO A 73 -10.63 5.08 -7.50
CA PRO A 73 -11.56 4.97 -6.38
C PRO A 73 -11.33 3.75 -5.47
N PHE A 74 -10.68 2.68 -5.96
CA PHE A 74 -10.24 1.58 -5.11
C PHE A 74 -9.08 2.01 -4.21
N ILE A 75 -8.05 2.64 -4.76
CA ILE A 75 -6.91 3.17 -4.00
C ILE A 75 -7.37 4.15 -2.92
N ASP A 76 -8.29 5.06 -3.25
CA ASP A 76 -8.83 6.03 -2.30
C ASP A 76 -9.55 5.35 -1.13
N ARG A 77 -10.27 4.24 -1.39
CA ARG A 77 -10.93 3.44 -0.36
C ARG A 77 -9.91 2.71 0.53
N ILE A 78 -8.90 2.08 -0.07
CA ILE A 78 -7.82 1.42 0.67
C ILE A 78 -7.10 2.42 1.58
N LYS A 79 -6.76 3.59 1.03
CA LYS A 79 -6.13 4.68 1.78
C LYS A 79 -6.99 5.13 2.96
N ARG A 80 -8.24 5.52 2.69
CA ARG A 80 -9.13 6.12 3.69
C ARG A 80 -9.55 5.15 4.79
N TYR A 81 -9.83 3.90 4.43
CA TYR A 81 -10.47 2.95 5.36
C TYR A 81 -9.54 1.89 5.91
N CYS A 82 -8.48 1.52 5.18
CA CYS A 82 -7.60 0.43 5.58
C CYS A 82 -6.26 0.93 6.12
N ILE A 83 -5.65 1.90 5.43
CA ILE A 83 -4.30 2.38 5.76
C ILE A 83 -4.35 3.43 6.87
N GLN A 84 -5.35 4.30 6.88
CA GLN A 84 -5.44 5.36 7.89
C GLN A 84 -5.51 4.81 9.31
N THR A 85 -6.32 3.77 9.56
CA THR A 85 -6.40 3.09 10.86
C THR A 85 -5.05 2.49 11.29
N TYR A 86 -4.27 1.96 10.36
CA TYR A 86 -2.94 1.41 10.63
C TYR A 86 -1.93 2.51 10.95
N GLN A 87 -1.97 3.62 10.23
CA GLN A 87 -1.11 4.79 10.47
C GLN A 87 -1.42 5.42 11.83
N ASP A 88 -2.70 5.62 12.15
CA ASP A 88 -3.14 6.14 13.44
C ASP A 88 -2.66 5.24 14.59
N ALA A 89 -2.66 3.92 14.40
CA ALA A 89 -2.15 2.99 15.42
C ALA A 89 -0.65 3.17 15.64
N ILE A 90 0.16 3.28 14.58
CA ILE A 90 1.62 3.51 14.68
C ILE A 90 1.93 4.83 15.37
N ASP A 91 1.22 5.90 15.00
CA ASP A 91 1.49 7.25 15.50
C ASP A 91 1.20 7.41 17.00
N ASN A 92 0.41 6.51 17.59
CA ASN A 92 0.03 6.53 19.01
C ASN A 92 0.98 5.74 19.94
N ASN A 93 2.18 5.34 19.47
CA ASN A 93 3.13 4.50 20.23
C ASN A 93 2.47 3.23 20.81
N PRO A 94 1.92 2.36 19.94
CA PRO A 94 1.16 1.19 20.36
C PRO A 94 2.10 0.18 21.02
N ASN A 95 1.56 -0.63 21.94
CA ASN A 95 2.25 -1.86 22.33
C ASN A 95 2.15 -2.91 21.19
N ASP A 96 2.97 -3.96 21.27
CA ASP A 96 3.04 -5.00 20.23
C ASP A 96 1.67 -5.61 19.88
N ARG A 97 0.77 -5.77 20.86
CA ARG A 97 -0.57 -6.30 20.64
C ARG A 97 -1.48 -5.33 19.88
N GLU A 98 -1.43 -4.05 20.23
CA GLU A 98 -2.20 -3.00 19.53
C GLU A 98 -1.73 -2.86 18.08
N LEU A 99 -0.42 -2.98 17.85
CA LEU A 99 0.15 -2.98 16.51
C LEU A 99 -0.30 -4.20 15.69
N ASP A 100 -0.27 -5.40 16.29
CA ASP A 100 -0.77 -6.64 15.67
C ASP A 100 -2.26 -6.55 15.32
N ASP A 101 -3.07 -5.98 16.21
CA ASP A 101 -4.51 -5.83 15.99
C ASP A 101 -4.80 -4.80 14.87
N ALA A 102 -4.06 -3.69 14.84
CA ALA A 102 -4.15 -2.71 13.76
C ALA A 102 -3.72 -3.30 12.41
N TYR A 103 -2.62 -4.07 12.41
CA TYR A 103 -2.16 -4.80 11.23
C TYR A 103 -3.24 -5.75 10.69
N ARG A 104 -3.79 -6.61 11.56
CA ARG A 104 -4.86 -7.56 11.19
C ARG A 104 -6.09 -6.85 10.64
N HIS A 105 -6.48 -5.74 11.26
CA HIS A 105 -7.63 -4.95 10.79
C HIS A 105 -7.39 -4.37 9.39
N ALA A 106 -6.23 -3.76 9.18
CA ALA A 106 -5.86 -3.20 7.88
C ALA A 106 -5.77 -4.27 6.80
N GLN A 107 -5.13 -5.41 7.08
CA GLN A 107 -5.06 -6.57 6.19
C GLN A 107 -6.47 -7.06 5.80
N GLN A 108 -7.37 -7.26 6.76
CA GLN A 108 -8.76 -7.68 6.49
C GLN A 108 -9.51 -6.65 5.64
N CYS A 109 -9.32 -5.36 5.90
CA CYS A 109 -9.92 -4.28 5.12
C CYS A 109 -9.41 -4.30 3.67
N VAL A 110 -8.10 -4.46 3.46
CA VAL A 110 -7.50 -4.56 2.13
C VAL A 110 -8.04 -5.78 1.39
N CYS A 111 -8.02 -6.96 2.01
CA CYS A 111 -8.51 -8.20 1.41
C CYS A 111 -10.00 -8.11 1.01
N ARG A 112 -10.85 -7.51 1.84
CA ARG A 112 -12.26 -7.26 1.51
C ARG A 112 -12.41 -6.40 0.25
N ASN A 113 -11.65 -5.31 0.17
CA ASN A 113 -11.71 -4.40 -0.97
C ASN A 113 -11.15 -5.07 -2.24
N ILE A 114 -10.06 -5.83 -2.14
CA ILE A 114 -9.51 -6.58 -3.28
C ILE A 114 -10.52 -7.62 -3.75
N GLY A 115 -11.15 -8.38 -2.85
CA GLY A 115 -12.19 -9.35 -3.20
C GLY A 115 -13.41 -8.70 -3.87
N MET A 116 -13.80 -7.49 -3.44
CA MET A 116 -14.82 -6.70 -4.14
C MET A 116 -14.36 -6.26 -5.53
N ALA A 117 -13.14 -5.76 -5.67
CA ALA A 117 -12.58 -5.39 -6.97
C ALA A 117 -12.52 -6.60 -7.91
N ARG A 118 -12.03 -7.76 -7.45
CA ARG A 118 -11.96 -9.01 -8.23
C ARG A 118 -13.30 -9.45 -8.79
N ARG A 119 -14.41 -9.26 -8.06
CA ARG A 119 -15.77 -9.55 -8.56
C ARG A 119 -16.21 -8.67 -9.73
N HIS A 120 -15.60 -7.50 -9.88
CA HIS A 120 -15.88 -6.55 -10.95
C HIS A 120 -14.81 -6.54 -12.04
N LEU A 121 -13.71 -7.29 -11.85
CA LEU A 121 -12.61 -7.38 -12.79
C LEU A 121 -12.70 -8.69 -13.58
N SER A 122 -12.56 -8.59 -14.90
CA SER A 122 -12.36 -9.77 -15.74
C SER A 122 -10.94 -10.30 -15.52
N PRO A 123 -10.76 -11.62 -15.28
CA PRO A 123 -9.44 -12.22 -15.28
C PRO A 123 -8.68 -11.89 -16.56
N GLY A 124 -7.42 -11.41 -16.43
CA GLY A 124 -6.58 -11.00 -17.56
C GLY A 124 -6.80 -9.56 -18.06
N GLY A 125 -7.62 -8.75 -17.38
CA GLY A 125 -7.70 -7.31 -17.62
C GLY A 125 -6.47 -6.55 -17.07
N THR A 126 -6.18 -5.36 -17.63
CA THR A 126 -5.10 -4.48 -17.14
C THR A 126 -5.22 -4.25 -15.63
N GLY A 127 -4.12 -4.42 -14.89
CA GLY A 127 -4.07 -4.29 -13.43
C GLY A 127 -4.48 -5.53 -12.64
N TRP A 128 -5.07 -6.56 -13.27
CA TRP A 128 -5.47 -7.81 -12.59
C TRP A 128 -4.30 -8.52 -11.92
N ASP A 129 -3.15 -8.56 -12.58
CA ASP A 129 -1.95 -9.24 -12.06
C ASP A 129 -1.42 -8.51 -10.82
N ASP A 130 -1.39 -7.17 -10.83
CA ASP A 130 -0.99 -6.36 -9.67
C ASP A 130 -1.95 -6.54 -8.48
N PHE A 131 -3.26 -6.59 -8.74
CA PHE A 131 -4.26 -6.90 -7.72
C PHE A 131 -4.08 -8.31 -7.14
N SER A 132 -3.76 -9.28 -8.00
CA SER A 132 -3.54 -10.67 -7.59
C SER A 132 -2.27 -10.79 -6.75
N GLU A 133 -1.22 -10.08 -7.12
CA GLU A 133 0.01 -10.05 -6.33
C GLU A 133 -0.21 -9.38 -4.97
N TRP A 134 -0.95 -8.27 -4.90
CA TRP A 134 -1.33 -7.68 -3.61
C TRP A 134 -2.15 -8.66 -2.77
N PHE A 135 -3.12 -9.37 -3.37
CA PHE A 135 -3.92 -10.39 -2.68
C PHE A 135 -3.04 -11.47 -2.04
N ASP A 136 -2.06 -11.99 -2.78
CA ASP A 136 -1.15 -13.03 -2.32
C ASP A 136 -0.20 -12.53 -1.23
N GLN A 137 0.41 -11.35 -1.41
CA GLN A 137 1.34 -10.76 -0.43
C GLN A 137 0.63 -10.38 0.88
N PHE A 138 -0.64 -9.97 0.81
CA PHE A 138 -1.48 -9.77 1.99
C PHE A 138 -1.98 -11.08 2.60
N ASN A 139 -1.63 -12.26 2.08
CA ASN A 139 -2.15 -13.55 2.55
C ASN A 139 -3.69 -13.55 2.68
N CYS A 140 -4.37 -12.96 1.71
CA CYS A 140 -5.83 -12.93 1.73
C CYS A 140 -6.40 -14.34 1.59
N LEU A 141 -7.27 -14.75 2.51
CA LEU A 141 -7.98 -16.02 2.40
C LEU A 141 -9.13 -15.87 1.41
N ASP A 142 -9.32 -16.84 0.51
CA ASP A 142 -10.42 -16.90 -0.46
C ASP A 142 -11.84 -16.93 0.15
N ARG A 143 -11.98 -16.91 1.48
CA ARG A 143 -13.26 -17.02 2.20
C ARG A 143 -13.73 -15.70 2.82
N ILE A 144 -13.76 -14.61 2.04
CA ILE A 144 -14.45 -13.36 2.43
C ILE A 144 -15.63 -13.07 1.49
#